data_AF-A0A0C2FIX6-F1
#
_entry.id   AF-A0A0C2FIX6-F1
#
_cell.length_a   1.000
_cell.length_b   1.000
_cell.length_c   1.000
_cell.angle_alpha   90.00
_cell.angle_beta   90.00
_cell.angle_gamma   90.00
#
_symmetry.space_group_name_H-M   'P 1'
#
loop_
_entity.id
_entity.type
_entity.pdbx_description
1 polymer ?
#
loop_
_entity_poly.entity_id
_entity_poly.type
_entity_poly.pdbx_seq_one_letter_code
_entity_poly.pdbx_strand_id
1 'polypeptide(L)'
;MPVSDKGKTVHQLWAELCELISKNPKKVYSLDVNVIMRQGIQKYSDQVGVLWCSFAEYYIRAGQFERARDIYEEAMISVKTVRDFTQIFDAYAAFEERNTAARMDNLSEPPDEEDELELEWLFARFEHLMARRPLLLNSVLLRQNPHNVHEWLNRVALYEGQPEKARSIFEKATQIAYAKVDELAMVWCEYAEMELRHK
;
A
#
# COMPACT_ATOMS: atom_id res chain seq x y z
N MET A 1 7.45 31.32 -12.22
CA MET A 1 7.10 30.43 -11.07
C MET A 1 7.44 31.20 -9.81
N PRO A 2 6.55 31.33 -8.80
CA PRO A 2 6.90 32.03 -7.58
C PRO A 2 8.03 31.26 -6.88
N VAL A 3 9.16 31.94 -6.68
CA VAL A 3 10.36 31.39 -6.05
C VAL A 3 10.50 32.12 -4.72
N SER A 4 10.85 31.41 -3.65
CA SER A 4 11.17 32.03 -2.36
C SER A 4 12.39 32.95 -2.50
N ASP A 5 12.56 33.92 -1.59
CA ASP A 5 13.74 34.80 -1.49
C ASP A 5 15.09 34.05 -1.48
N LYS A 6 15.09 32.73 -1.22
CA LYS A 6 16.27 31.84 -1.31
C LYS A 6 16.38 31.01 -2.59
N GLY A 7 15.59 31.30 -3.62
CA GLY A 7 15.61 30.55 -4.90
C GLY A 7 15.00 29.15 -4.85
N LYS A 8 14.34 28.77 -3.73
CA LYS A 8 13.66 27.48 -3.60
C LYS A 8 12.31 27.49 -4.31
N THR A 9 12.02 26.40 -5.01
CA THR A 9 10.71 26.20 -5.62
C THR A 9 9.67 25.87 -4.55
N VAL A 10 8.40 26.15 -4.83
CA VAL A 10 7.29 25.82 -3.92
C VAL A 10 7.26 24.32 -3.59
N HIS A 11 7.73 23.48 -4.51
CA HIS A 11 7.85 22.03 -4.35
C HIS A 11 8.95 21.64 -3.33
N GLN A 12 10.14 22.24 -3.41
CA GLN A 12 11.21 22.02 -2.45
C GLN A 12 10.84 22.47 -1.03
N LEU A 13 10.14 23.59 -0.92
CA LEU A 13 9.65 24.08 0.37
C LEU A 13 8.60 23.13 0.98
N TRP A 14 7.80 22.49 0.13
CA TRP A 14 6.81 21.50 0.56
C TRP A 14 7.47 20.21 1.06
N ALA A 15 8.48 19.71 0.35
CA ALA A 15 9.26 18.56 0.80
C ALA A 15 9.96 18.84 2.15
N GLU A 16 10.58 20.01 2.29
CA GLU A 16 11.21 20.44 3.55
C GLU A 16 10.19 20.59 4.68
N LEU A 17 8.99 21.09 4.39
CA LEU A 17 7.92 21.18 5.36
C LEU A 17 7.49 19.79 5.85
N CYS A 18 7.26 18.85 4.93
CA CYS A 18 6.92 17.47 5.29
C CYS A 18 8.00 16.81 6.15
N GLU A 19 9.27 17.00 5.80
CA GLU A 19 10.40 16.48 6.56
C GLU A 19 10.50 17.11 7.96
N LEU A 20 10.25 18.41 8.07
CA LEU A 20 10.24 19.11 9.36
C LEU A 20 9.09 18.65 10.26
N ILE A 21 7.90 18.44 9.69
CA ILE A 21 6.73 17.94 10.39
C ILE A 21 6.98 16.50 10.85
N SER A 22 7.45 15.62 9.96
CA SER A 22 7.72 14.22 10.31
C SER A 22 8.78 14.10 11.41
N LYS A 23 9.83 14.93 11.38
CA LYS A 23 10.90 14.90 12.38
C LYS A 23 10.51 15.45 13.75
N ASN A 24 9.48 16.31 13.85
CA ASN A 24 9.12 16.99 15.09
C ASN A 24 7.64 16.84 15.50
N PRO A 25 7.09 15.62 15.69
CA PRO A 25 5.67 15.47 16.00
C PRO A 25 5.24 16.15 17.30
N LYS A 26 6.11 16.12 18.31
CA LYS A 26 5.84 16.69 19.64
C LYS A 26 5.80 18.22 19.68
N LYS A 27 6.22 18.92 18.62
CA LYS A 27 6.29 20.39 18.58
C LYS A 27 5.21 21.03 17.69
N VAL A 28 4.39 20.21 17.03
CA VAL A 28 3.33 20.68 16.13
C VAL A 28 2.00 20.60 16.88
N TYR A 29 1.57 21.73 17.44
CA TYR A 29 0.33 21.80 18.24
C TYR A 29 -0.81 22.53 17.51
N SER A 30 -0.48 23.43 16.58
CA SER A 30 -1.44 24.35 15.94
C SER A 30 -1.82 23.99 14.51
N LEU A 31 -1.15 23.00 13.90
CA LEU A 31 -1.41 22.59 12.52
C LEU A 31 -2.00 21.19 12.48
N ASP A 32 -3.09 21.04 11.73
CA ASP A 32 -3.62 19.72 11.39
C ASP A 32 -2.75 19.08 10.31
N VAL A 33 -1.84 18.23 10.75
CA VAL A 33 -0.90 17.51 9.89
C VAL A 33 -1.61 16.65 8.86
N ASN A 34 -2.81 16.11 9.17
CA ASN A 34 -3.58 15.33 8.20
C ASN A 34 -3.96 16.17 6.99
N VAL A 35 -4.53 17.35 7.23
CA VAL A 35 -5.04 18.23 6.17
C VAL A 35 -3.89 18.68 5.29
N ILE A 36 -2.76 19.03 5.89
CA ILE A 36 -1.55 19.44 5.18
C ILE A 36 -1.06 18.27 4.32
N MET A 37 -0.68 17.15 4.92
CA MET A 37 -0.10 16.02 4.18
C MET A 37 -1.01 15.55 3.04
N ARG A 38 -2.33 15.49 3.26
CA ARG A 38 -3.31 15.13 2.23
C ARG A 38 -3.37 16.14 1.08
N GLN A 39 -3.32 17.44 1.36
CA GLN A 39 -3.21 18.47 0.33
C GLN A 39 -1.89 18.34 -0.45
N GLY A 40 -0.79 18.00 0.22
CA GLY A 40 0.50 17.73 -0.41
C GLY A 40 0.41 16.57 -1.39
N ILE A 41 -0.14 15.43 -0.96
CA ILE A 41 -0.33 14.23 -1.78
C ILE A 41 -1.22 14.52 -3.00
N GLN A 42 -2.27 15.32 -2.83
CA GLN A 42 -3.16 15.67 -3.94
C GLN A 42 -2.50 16.62 -4.95
N LYS A 43 -1.63 17.51 -4.48
CA LYS A 43 -1.00 18.56 -5.30
C LYS A 43 0.28 18.12 -6.00
N TYR A 44 1.02 17.19 -5.41
CA TYR A 44 2.33 16.73 -5.89
C TYR A 44 2.27 15.25 -6.27
N SER A 45 1.90 14.99 -7.52
CA SER A 45 1.74 13.63 -8.06
C SER A 45 3.05 12.89 -8.32
N ASP A 46 4.20 13.58 -8.25
CA ASP A 46 5.52 13.07 -8.59
C ASP A 46 6.29 12.46 -7.40
N GLN A 47 5.85 12.75 -6.16
CA GLN A 47 6.49 12.27 -4.93
C GLN A 47 5.50 11.64 -3.93
N VAL A 48 4.42 11.06 -4.45
CA VAL A 48 3.34 10.50 -3.64
C VAL A 48 3.87 9.44 -2.67
N GLY A 49 4.77 8.55 -3.11
CA GLY A 49 5.41 7.56 -2.25
C GLY A 49 6.16 8.17 -1.06
N VAL A 50 7.03 9.15 -1.32
CA VAL A 50 7.82 9.84 -0.29
C VAL A 50 6.92 10.54 0.72
N LEU A 51 5.88 11.23 0.23
CA LEU A 51 4.95 11.98 1.08
C LEU A 51 4.18 11.05 2.02
N TRP A 52 3.62 9.94 1.51
CA TRP A 52 2.95 8.94 2.35
C TRP A 52 3.89 8.33 3.39
N CYS A 53 5.13 7.99 3.02
CA CYS A 53 6.12 7.50 3.98
C CYS A 53 6.43 8.53 5.07
N SER A 54 6.62 9.81 4.70
CA SER A 54 6.85 10.88 5.68
C SER A 54 5.65 11.09 6.62
N PHE A 55 4.44 10.88 6.10
CA PHE A 55 3.20 11.01 6.87
C PHE A 55 3.03 9.84 7.86
N ALA A 56 3.35 8.62 7.45
CA ALA A 56 3.38 7.49 8.36
C ALA A 56 4.50 7.65 9.42
N GLU A 57 5.68 8.13 9.02
CA GLU A 57 6.80 8.37 9.95
C GLU A 57 6.45 9.38 11.05
N TYR A 58 5.65 10.40 10.74
CA TYR A 58 5.10 11.33 11.75
C TYR A 58 4.34 10.59 12.85
N TYR A 59 3.42 9.69 12.49
CA TYR A 59 2.62 8.91 13.45
C TYR A 59 3.45 7.89 14.22
N ILE A 60 4.42 7.25 13.56
CA ILE A 60 5.37 6.34 14.20
C ILE A 60 6.16 7.09 15.30
N ARG A 61 6.70 8.27 14.99
CA ARG A 61 7.45 9.09 15.96
C ARG A 61 6.57 9.69 17.05
N ALA A 62 5.27 9.84 16.79
CA ALA A 62 4.27 10.21 17.80
C ALA A 62 3.87 9.04 18.72
N GLY A 63 4.31 7.81 18.44
CA GLY A 63 3.93 6.59 19.17
C GLY A 63 2.55 6.06 18.81
N GLN A 64 1.91 6.58 17.77
CA GLN A 64 0.58 6.18 17.31
C GLN A 64 0.71 5.14 16.18
N PHE A 65 1.09 3.92 16.53
CA PHE A 65 1.40 2.86 15.55
C PHE A 65 0.19 2.43 14.73
N GLU A 66 -0.99 2.28 15.33
CA GLU A 66 -2.21 1.91 14.60
C GLU A 66 -2.57 2.95 13.54
N ARG A 67 -2.45 4.25 13.86
CA ARG A 67 -2.67 5.30 12.86
C ARG A 67 -1.63 5.27 11.73
N ALA A 68 -0.37 4.95 12.04
CA ALA A 68 0.63 4.78 11.00
C ALA A 68 0.27 3.63 10.04
N ARG A 69 -0.30 2.54 10.57
CA ARG A 69 -0.81 1.41 9.76
C ARG A 69 -1.99 1.84 8.89
N ASP A 70 -2.95 2.57 9.44
CA ASP A 70 -4.08 3.11 8.69
C ASP A 70 -3.60 3.96 7.49
N ILE A 71 -2.60 4.81 7.72
CA ILE A 71 -1.99 5.64 6.67
C ILE A 71 -1.31 4.77 5.60
N TYR A 72 -0.58 3.72 5.97
CA TYR A 72 0.04 2.81 5.01
C TYR A 72 -1.00 2.03 4.18
N GLU A 73 -2.06 1.51 4.81
CA GLU A 73 -3.15 0.81 4.11
C GLU A 73 -3.88 1.74 3.14
N GLU A 74 -4.19 2.97 3.56
CA GLU A 74 -4.76 3.98 2.68
C GLU A 74 -3.83 4.32 1.51
N ALA A 75 -2.53 4.46 1.77
CA ALA A 75 -1.53 4.76 0.76
C ALA A 75 -1.46 3.65 -0.31
N MET A 76 -1.43 2.37 0.08
CA MET A 76 -1.38 1.24 -0.86
C MET A 76 -2.61 1.17 -1.79
N ILE A 77 -3.79 1.55 -1.27
CA ILE A 77 -5.05 1.60 -2.03
C ILE A 77 -5.16 2.85 -2.91
N SER A 78 -4.48 3.94 -2.57
CA SER A 78 -4.59 5.21 -3.33
C SER A 78 -3.59 5.33 -4.49
N VAL A 79 -2.43 4.68 -4.35
CA VAL A 79 -1.28 4.88 -5.25
C VAL A 79 -1.46 4.27 -6.63
N LYS A 80 -1.15 5.06 -7.66
CA LYS A 80 -1.27 4.64 -9.07
C LYS A 80 0.02 4.10 -9.68
N THR A 81 1.18 4.26 -9.04
CA THR A 81 2.46 3.82 -9.63
C THR A 81 3.08 2.65 -8.87
N VAL A 82 3.68 1.71 -9.61
CA VAL A 82 4.42 0.59 -9.00
C VAL A 82 5.60 1.11 -8.18
N ARG A 83 6.25 2.19 -8.61
CA ARG A 83 7.37 2.80 -7.87
C ARG A 83 6.94 3.27 -6.49
N ASP A 84 5.89 4.09 -6.44
CA ASP A 84 5.36 4.62 -5.17
C ASP A 84 4.82 3.48 -4.30
N PHE A 85 4.16 2.47 -4.91
CA PHE A 85 3.65 1.31 -4.19
C PHE A 85 4.78 0.53 -3.53
N THR A 86 5.83 0.19 -4.28
CA THR A 86 6.98 -0.55 -3.75
C THR A 86 7.65 0.23 -2.63
N GLN A 87 7.83 1.54 -2.79
CA GLN A 87 8.41 2.38 -1.74
C GLN A 87 7.59 2.37 -0.45
N ILE A 88 6.26 2.49 -0.56
CA ILE A 88 5.34 2.47 0.59
C ILE A 88 5.31 1.07 1.23
N PHE A 89 5.22 0.03 0.41
CA PHE A 89 5.14 -1.35 0.87
C PHE A 89 6.42 -1.76 1.60
N ASP A 90 7.59 -1.49 1.03
CA ASP A 90 8.87 -1.82 1.64
C ASP A 90 9.07 -1.01 2.95
N ALA A 91 8.63 0.26 2.99
CA ALA A 91 8.63 1.05 4.22
C ALA A 91 7.68 0.49 5.29
N TYR A 92 6.50 -0.01 4.88
CA TYR A 92 5.55 -0.61 5.79
C TYR A 92 6.04 -1.96 6.34
N ALA A 93 6.60 -2.81 5.47
CA ALA A 93 7.21 -4.08 5.86
C ALA A 93 8.38 -3.87 6.85
N ALA A 94 9.27 -2.91 6.57
CA ALA A 94 10.38 -2.57 7.48
C ALA A 94 9.87 -2.02 8.82
N PHE A 95 8.74 -1.32 8.83
CA PHE A 95 8.12 -0.85 10.06
C PHE A 95 7.59 -2.01 10.92
N GLU A 96 6.85 -2.96 10.34
CA GLU A 96 6.32 -4.12 11.07
C GLU A 96 7.46 -5.06 11.52
N GLU A 97 8.48 -5.26 10.70
CA GLU A 97 9.69 -6.01 11.07
C GLU A 97 10.39 -5.37 12.28
N ARG A 98 10.61 -4.05 12.24
CA ARG A 98 11.21 -3.32 13.36
C ARG A 98 10.34 -3.38 14.61
N ASN A 99 9.02 -3.34 14.47
CA ASN A 99 8.09 -3.45 15.61
C ASN A 99 8.18 -4.84 16.25
N THR A 100 8.26 -5.89 15.42
CA THR A 100 8.40 -7.28 15.88
C THR A 100 9.76 -7.48 16.56
N ALA A 101 10.86 -7.05 15.94
CA ALA A 101 12.21 -7.13 16.51
C ALA A 101 12.32 -6.38 17.85
N ALA A 102 11.78 -5.16 17.91
CA ALA A 102 11.77 -4.39 19.17
C ALA A 102 10.94 -5.07 20.26
N ARG A 103 9.86 -5.79 19.91
CA ARG A 103 9.10 -6.55 20.90
C ARG A 103 9.87 -7.77 21.38
N MET A 104 10.56 -8.48 20.47
CA MET A 104 11.42 -9.63 20.80
C MET A 104 12.54 -9.26 21.77
N ASP A 105 13.15 -8.08 21.61
CA ASP A 105 14.21 -7.60 22.51
C ASP A 105 13.69 -7.20 23.91
N ASN A 106 12.39 -6.90 24.04
CA ASN A 106 11.76 -6.46 25.29
C ASN A 106 11.02 -7.58 26.03
N LEU A 107 11.15 -8.83 25.59
CA LEU A 107 10.51 -9.97 26.25
C LEU A 107 11.11 -10.22 27.62
N SER A 108 10.27 -10.68 28.54
CA SER A 108 10.74 -11.25 29.79
C SER A 108 11.50 -12.57 29.54
N GLU A 109 12.52 -12.88 30.35
CA GLU A 109 13.21 -14.17 30.33
C GLU A 109 12.90 -14.93 31.64
N PRO A 110 12.05 -15.98 31.62
CA PRO A 110 11.29 -16.53 30.50
C PRO A 110 10.07 -15.68 30.10
N PRO A 111 9.61 -15.74 28.83
CA PRO A 111 8.44 -15.00 28.39
C PRO A 111 7.19 -15.51 29.11
N ASP A 112 6.28 -14.59 29.43
CA ASP A 112 4.95 -14.94 29.93
C ASP A 112 3.98 -15.25 28.77
N GLU A 113 2.80 -15.77 29.10
CA GLU A 113 1.77 -16.09 28.08
C GLU A 113 1.32 -14.83 27.30
N GLU A 114 1.37 -13.64 27.91
CA GLU A 114 0.99 -12.39 27.24
C GLU A 114 2.04 -11.98 26.18
N ASP A 115 3.32 -12.08 26.53
CA ASP A 115 4.46 -11.85 25.65
C ASP A 115 4.42 -12.82 24.44
N GLU A 116 4.13 -14.11 24.67
CA GLU A 116 3.99 -15.11 23.60
C GLU A 116 2.83 -14.80 22.64
N LEU A 117 1.64 -14.48 23.18
CA LEU A 117 0.46 -14.15 22.40
C LEU A 117 0.66 -12.88 21.56
N GLU A 118 1.31 -11.86 22.12
CA GLU A 118 1.60 -10.62 21.38
C GLU A 118 2.56 -10.86 20.21
N LEU A 119 3.60 -11.69 20.39
CA LEU A 119 4.51 -12.05 19.30
C LEU A 119 3.79 -12.82 18.20
N GLU A 120 2.98 -13.81 18.56
CA GLU A 120 2.21 -14.59 17.59
C GLU A 120 1.32 -13.66 16.75
N TRP A 121 0.66 -12.71 17.40
CA TRP A 121 -0.16 -11.72 16.72
C TRP A 121 0.63 -10.80 15.78
N LEU A 122 1.84 -10.38 16.18
CA LEU A 122 2.74 -9.59 15.34
C LEU A 122 3.21 -10.38 14.11
N PHE A 123 3.58 -11.65 14.28
CA PHE A 123 3.95 -12.53 13.17
C PHE A 123 2.79 -12.75 12.22
N ALA A 124 1.61 -13.10 12.73
CA ALA A 124 0.42 -13.31 11.90
C ALA A 124 0.05 -12.06 11.08
N ARG A 125 0.22 -10.87 11.67
CA ARG A 125 0.02 -9.60 10.97
C ARG A 125 1.05 -9.39 9.86
N PHE A 126 2.33 -9.61 10.14
CA PHE A 126 3.39 -9.46 9.15
C PHE A 126 3.22 -10.44 7.99
N GLU A 127 2.93 -11.71 8.29
CA GLU A 127 2.63 -12.73 7.29
C GLU A 127 1.44 -12.34 6.42
N HIS A 128 0.35 -11.84 7.03
CA HIS A 128 -0.81 -11.37 6.29
C HIS A 128 -0.47 -10.19 5.35
N LEU A 129 0.38 -9.25 5.78
CA LEU A 129 0.86 -8.17 4.91
C LEU A 129 1.66 -8.72 3.72
N MET A 130 2.58 -9.65 3.98
CA MET A 130 3.43 -10.24 2.95
C MET A 130 2.62 -11.07 1.95
N ALA A 131 1.65 -11.84 2.41
CA ALA A 131 0.74 -12.61 1.57
C ALA A 131 -0.11 -11.71 0.65
N ARG A 132 -0.42 -10.48 1.07
CA ARG A 132 -1.21 -9.51 0.27
C ARG A 132 -0.38 -8.79 -0.79
N ARG A 133 0.95 -8.81 -0.73
CA ARG A 133 1.84 -8.09 -1.67
C ARG A 133 1.48 -8.34 -3.15
N PRO A 134 1.29 -9.60 -3.61
CA PRO A 134 0.99 -9.87 -5.02
C PRO A 134 -0.37 -9.29 -5.46
N LEU A 135 -1.39 -9.38 -4.59
CA LEU A 135 -2.73 -8.86 -4.86
C LEU A 135 -2.76 -7.34 -4.91
N LEU A 136 -2.03 -6.68 -4.00
CA LEU A 136 -1.93 -5.22 -3.97
C LEU A 136 -1.15 -4.70 -5.17
N LEU A 137 -0.03 -5.33 -5.52
CA LEU A 137 0.76 -4.99 -6.70
C LEU A 137 -0.05 -5.16 -7.99
N ASN A 138 -0.73 -6.29 -8.17
CA ASN A 138 -1.61 -6.52 -9.30
C ASN A 138 -2.74 -5.47 -9.37
N SER A 139 -3.29 -5.07 -8.23
CA SER A 139 -4.27 -3.99 -8.18
C SER A 139 -3.70 -2.63 -8.59
N VAL A 140 -2.40 -2.36 -8.36
CA VAL A 140 -1.73 -1.16 -8.91
C VAL A 140 -1.57 -1.28 -10.42
N LEU A 141 -1.13 -2.43 -10.93
CA LEU A 141 -0.93 -2.67 -12.37
C LEU A 141 -2.25 -2.51 -13.15
N LEU A 142 -3.35 -3.05 -12.63
CA LEU A 142 -4.67 -2.89 -13.22
C LEU A 142 -5.22 -1.46 -13.15
N ARG A 143 -4.84 -0.68 -12.12
CA ARG A 143 -5.15 0.76 -12.06
C ARG A 143 -4.34 1.57 -13.08
N GLN A 144 -3.12 1.14 -13.39
CA GLN A 144 -2.29 1.76 -14.44
C GLN A 144 -2.82 1.46 -15.83
N ASN A 145 -3.13 0.18 -16.10
CA ASN A 145 -3.66 -0.24 -17.38
C ASN A 145 -4.78 -1.29 -17.20
N PRO A 146 -6.04 -0.85 -17.17
CA PRO A 146 -7.18 -1.75 -17.08
C PRO A 146 -7.33 -2.69 -18.28
N HIS A 147 -6.77 -2.34 -19.45
CA HIS A 147 -6.90 -3.15 -20.66
C HIS A 147 -5.88 -4.29 -20.74
N ASN A 148 -5.01 -4.46 -19.73
CA ASN A 148 -4.01 -5.52 -19.73
C ASN A 148 -4.63 -6.86 -19.32
N VAL A 149 -4.92 -7.71 -20.32
CA VAL A 149 -5.49 -9.06 -20.11
C VAL A 149 -4.61 -9.93 -19.21
N HIS A 150 -3.28 -9.89 -19.38
CA HIS A 150 -2.38 -10.73 -18.60
C HIS A 150 -2.49 -10.43 -17.10
N GLU A 151 -2.69 -9.17 -16.72
CA GLU A 151 -2.87 -8.80 -15.31
C GLU A 151 -4.22 -9.25 -14.75
N TRP A 152 -5.27 -9.32 -15.58
CA TRP A 152 -6.55 -9.91 -15.17
C TRP A 152 -6.43 -11.41 -14.93
N LEU A 153 -5.73 -12.13 -15.81
CA LEU A 153 -5.47 -13.56 -15.65
C LEU A 153 -4.58 -13.84 -14.44
N ASN A 154 -3.51 -13.05 -14.25
CA ASN A 154 -2.67 -13.12 -13.05
C ASN A 154 -3.51 -12.92 -11.78
N ARG A 155 -4.46 -11.97 -11.79
CA ARG A 155 -5.35 -11.73 -10.65
C ARG A 155 -6.20 -12.95 -10.32
N VAL A 156 -6.74 -13.63 -11.35
CA VAL A 156 -7.51 -14.86 -11.16
C VAL A 156 -6.65 -15.96 -10.56
N ALA A 157 -5.43 -16.14 -11.08
CA ALA A 157 -4.48 -17.12 -10.55
C ALA A 157 -4.16 -16.86 -9.07
N LEU A 158 -4.07 -15.59 -8.64
CA LEU A 158 -3.87 -15.25 -7.22
C LEU A 158 -5.06 -15.62 -6.30
N TYR A 159 -6.24 -15.91 -6.86
CA TYR A 159 -7.42 -16.39 -6.12
C TYR A 159 -7.69 -17.89 -6.36
N GLU A 160 -6.68 -18.67 -6.73
CA GLU A 160 -6.81 -20.11 -6.88
C GLU A 160 -7.41 -20.75 -5.61
N GLY A 161 -8.41 -21.61 -5.77
CA GLY A 161 -9.19 -22.20 -4.67
C GLY A 161 -10.38 -21.38 -4.18
N GLN A 162 -10.63 -20.17 -4.70
CA GLN A 162 -11.80 -19.33 -4.38
C GLN A 162 -12.62 -19.01 -5.65
N PRO A 163 -13.45 -19.96 -6.13
CA PRO A 163 -14.12 -19.85 -7.43
C PRO A 163 -15.07 -18.65 -7.51
N GLU A 164 -15.78 -18.31 -6.43
CA GLU A 164 -16.68 -17.15 -6.40
C GLU A 164 -15.96 -15.82 -6.64
N LYS A 165 -14.76 -15.66 -6.06
CA LYS A 165 -13.96 -14.46 -6.30
C LYS A 165 -13.40 -14.44 -7.71
N ALA A 166 -12.93 -15.58 -8.22
CA ALA A 166 -12.48 -15.72 -9.60
C ALA A 166 -13.57 -15.34 -10.61
N ARG A 167 -14.81 -15.83 -10.44
CA ARG A 167 -15.99 -15.43 -11.23
C ARG A 167 -16.19 -13.93 -11.25
N SER A 168 -16.23 -13.30 -10.07
CA SER A 168 -16.43 -11.85 -9.96
C SER A 168 -15.34 -11.03 -10.64
N ILE A 169 -14.12 -11.57 -10.76
CA ILE A 169 -13.00 -10.94 -11.45
C ILE A 169 -13.15 -11.10 -12.96
N PHE A 170 -13.51 -12.29 -13.45
CA PHE A 170 -13.79 -12.53 -14.86
C PHE A 170 -14.99 -11.73 -15.37
N GLU A 171 -16.06 -11.60 -14.59
CA GLU A 171 -17.20 -10.73 -14.90
C GLU A 171 -16.77 -9.28 -15.10
N LYS A 172 -15.85 -8.78 -14.27
CA LYS A 172 -15.27 -7.43 -14.43
C LYS A 172 -14.37 -7.35 -15.66
N ALA A 173 -13.54 -8.37 -15.90
CA ALA A 173 -12.62 -8.41 -17.03
C ALA A 173 -13.38 -8.43 -18.37
N THR A 174 -14.46 -9.19 -18.48
CA THR A 174 -15.28 -9.30 -19.70
C THR A 174 -16.02 -8.01 -20.07
N GLN A 175 -16.24 -7.11 -19.10
CA GLN A 175 -16.84 -5.79 -19.34
C GLN A 175 -15.86 -4.75 -19.90
N ILE A 176 -14.57 -5.07 -19.97
CA ILE A 176 -13.54 -4.15 -20.43
C ILE A 176 -13.53 -4.12 -21.96
N ALA A 177 -13.57 -2.91 -22.53
CA ALA A 177 -13.40 -2.71 -23.95
C ALA A 177 -11.92 -2.91 -24.32
N TYR A 178 -11.54 -4.15 -24.61
CA TYR A 178 -10.21 -4.49 -25.14
C TYR A 178 -10.03 -3.95 -26.56
N ALA A 179 -8.76 -3.69 -26.94
CA ALA A 179 -8.46 -3.16 -28.27
C ALA A 179 -8.53 -4.24 -29.34
N LYS A 180 -8.17 -5.48 -28.99
CA LYS A 180 -8.19 -6.63 -29.91
C LYS A 180 -9.27 -7.63 -29.50
N VAL A 181 -9.88 -8.27 -30.50
CA VAL A 181 -10.86 -9.35 -30.26
C VAL A 181 -10.17 -10.56 -29.61
N ASP A 182 -8.92 -10.84 -29.98
CA ASP A 182 -8.12 -11.94 -29.41
C ASP A 182 -7.92 -11.81 -27.90
N GLU A 183 -7.80 -10.58 -27.39
CA GLU A 183 -7.65 -10.27 -25.96
C GLU A 183 -8.91 -10.64 -25.19
N LEU A 184 -10.09 -10.25 -25.72
CA LEU A 184 -11.37 -10.63 -25.14
C LEU A 184 -11.62 -12.15 -25.25
N ALA A 185 -11.27 -12.76 -26.38
CA ALA A 185 -11.39 -14.20 -26.58
C ALA A 185 -10.56 -14.98 -25.56
N MET A 186 -9.34 -14.53 -25.26
CA MET A 186 -8.48 -15.13 -24.24
C MET A 186 -9.13 -15.13 -22.85
N VAL A 187 -9.74 -14.00 -22.44
CA VAL A 187 -10.45 -13.90 -21.15
C VAL A 187 -11.62 -14.90 -21.09
N TRP A 188 -12.40 -15.02 -22.15
CA TRP A 188 -13.52 -15.97 -22.21
C TRP A 188 -13.07 -17.43 -22.23
N CYS A 189 -11.99 -17.76 -22.94
CA CYS A 189 -11.42 -19.11 -22.95
C CYS A 189 -10.98 -19.53 -21.55
N GLU A 190 -10.21 -18.68 -20.86
CA GLU A 190 -9.75 -18.94 -19.50
C GLU A 190 -10.91 -19.01 -18.50
N TYR A 191 -11.94 -18.18 -18.67
CA TYR A 191 -13.14 -18.24 -17.85
C TYR A 191 -13.88 -19.57 -18.03
N ALA A 192 -14.05 -20.02 -19.28
CA ALA A 192 -14.68 -21.29 -19.58
C ALA A 192 -13.86 -22.48 -19.04
N GLU A 193 -12.54 -22.46 -19.16
CA GLU A 193 -11.67 -23.47 -18.57
C GLU A 193 -11.79 -23.54 -17.05
N MET A 194 -11.85 -22.38 -16.38
CA MET A 194 -12.03 -22.30 -14.93
C MET A 194 -13.37 -22.95 -14.51
N GLU A 195 -14.48 -22.60 -15.17
CA GLU A 195 -15.78 -23.21 -14.89
C GLU A 195 -15.81 -24.72 -15.18
N LEU A 196 -15.06 -25.19 -16.19
CA LEU A 196 -14.95 -26.62 -16.50
C LEU A 196 -14.13 -27.39 -15.46
N ARG A 197 -13.08 -26.79 -14.88
CA ARG A 197 -12.27 -27.39 -13.81
C ARG A 197 -13.01 -27.48 -12.48
N HIS A 198 -14.01 -26.63 -12.27
CA HIS A 198 -14.80 -26.53 -11.04
C HIS A 198 -16.23 -27.11 -11.15
N LYS A 199 -16.47 -27.95 -12.17
CA LYS A 199 -17.70 -28.76 -12.29
C LYS A 199 -17.69 -30.00 -11.41
#